data_AF-A0A562GJ78-F1
#
_entry.id   AF-A0A562GJ78-F1
#
_cell.length_a   1.000
_cell.length_b   1.000
_cell.length_c   1.000
_cell.angle_alpha   90.00
_cell.angle_beta   90.00
_cell.angle_gamma   90.00
#
_symmetry.space_group_name_H-M   'P 1'
#
loop_
_entity.id
_entity.type
_entity.pdbx_description
1 polymer ?
#
loop_
_entity_poly.entity_id
_entity_poly.type
_entity_poly.pdbx_seq_one_letter_code
_entity_poly.pdbx_strand_id
1 'polypeptide(L)' 'MEIKLNKEIVSQLFGEFDFAFTHSKKSRDEILRELISQNPEIIYSSEDWLPLSQETKNSIIARIKNSLNTP' A
#
# COMPACT_ATOMS: atom_id res chain seq x y z
N MET A 1 15.43 -0.16 9.64
CA MET A 1 14.29 0.75 9.83
C MET A 1 13.05 -0.12 9.87
N GLU A 2 12.42 -0.26 11.03
CA GLU A 2 11.15 -0.99 11.12
C GLU A 2 10.05 -0.12 10.51
N ILE A 3 9.52 -0.56 9.37
CA ILE A 3 8.41 0.11 8.71
C ILE A 3 7.13 -0.47 9.31
N LYS A 4 6.38 0.35 10.04
CA LYS A 4 5.10 -0.04 10.60
C LYS A 4 3.98 0.22 9.60
N LEU A 5 3.64 -0.80 8.83
CA LEU A 5 2.56 -0.72 7.85
C LEU A 5 1.19 -0.73 8.54
N ASN A 6 0.24 0.00 7.96
CA ASN A 6 -1.15 -0.05 8.37
C ASN A 6 -1.76 -1.40 7.97
N LYS A 7 -2.17 -2.19 8.97
CA LYS A 7 -2.69 -3.55 8.75
C LYS A 7 -3.99 -3.57 7.95
N GLU A 8 -4.87 -2.58 8.14
CA GLU A 8 -6.13 -2.50 7.40
C GLU A 8 -5.87 -2.24 5.91
N ILE A 9 -4.94 -1.34 5.60
CA ILE A 9 -4.54 -1.05 4.23
C ILE A 9 -3.88 -2.28 3.60
N VAL A 10 -2.88 -2.88 4.26
CA VAL A 10 -2.13 -4.03 3.71
C VAL A 10 -3.04 -5.23 3.44
N SER A 11 -4.03 -5.49 4.32
CA SER A 11 -4.98 -6.60 4.14
C SER A 11 -5.77 -6.51 2.83
N GLN A 12 -6.02 -5.31 2.34
CA GLN A 12 -6.77 -5.06 1.10
C GLN A 12 -5.91 -5.10 -0.17
N LEU A 13 -4.58 -5.18 -0.01
CA LEU A 13 -3.60 -5.08 -1.09
C LEU A 13 -2.82 -6.37 -1.32
N PHE A 14 -3.16 -7.46 -0.59
CA PHE A 14 -2.36 -8.69 -0.61
C PHE A 14 -2.22 -9.29 -2.01
N GLY A 15 -3.31 -9.28 -2.80
CA GLY A 15 -3.30 -9.78 -4.17
C GLY A 15 -2.46 -8.92 -5.10
N GLU A 16 -2.56 -7.60 -4.97
CA GLU A 16 -1.79 -6.64 -5.78
C GLU A 16 -0.29 -6.68 -5.44
N PHE A 17 0.07 -6.89 -4.18
CA PHE A 17 1.45 -7.11 -3.78
C PHE A 17 2.03 -8.39 -4.38
N ASP A 18 1.27 -9.49 -4.34
CA ASP A 18 1.69 -10.76 -4.93
C ASP A 18 1.84 -10.65 -6.46
N PHE A 19 0.91 -9.95 -7.11
CA PHE A 19 0.98 -9.64 -8.53
C PHE A 19 2.24 -8.83 -8.87
N ALA A 20 2.47 -7.72 -8.15
CA ALA A 20 3.64 -6.86 -8.35
C ALA A 20 4.95 -7.63 -8.14
N PHE A 21 5.02 -8.46 -7.10
CA PHE A 21 6.19 -9.30 -6.84
C PHE A 21 6.47 -10.30 -7.96
N THR A 22 5.41 -10.96 -8.45
CA THR A 22 5.52 -11.98 -9.50
C THR A 22 5.94 -11.37 -10.85
N HIS A 23 5.50 -10.15 -11.17
CA HIS A 23 5.66 -9.57 -12.51
C HIS A 23 6.75 -8.50 -12.64
N SER A 24 7.13 -7.80 -11.57
CA SER A 24 8.07 -6.67 -11.64
C SER A 24 9.55 -7.07 -11.68
N LYS A 25 9.88 -8.35 -11.43
CA LYS A 25 11.27 -8.84 -11.18
C LYS A 25 11.99 -8.14 -10.01
N LYS A 26 11.29 -7.30 -9.24
CA LYS A 26 11.83 -6.58 -8.08
C LYS A 26 11.72 -7.45 -6.83
N SER A 27 12.60 -7.20 -5.86
CA SER A 27 12.46 -7.75 -4.52
C SER A 27 11.24 -7.14 -3.81
N ARG A 28 10.71 -7.85 -2.79
CA ARG A 28 9.62 -7.34 -1.95
C ARG A 28 9.98 -6.00 -1.29
N ASP A 29 11.23 -5.85 -0.88
CA ASP A 29 11.73 -4.63 -0.24
C ASP A 29 11.76 -3.44 -1.20
N GLU A 30 12.15 -3.66 -2.47
CA GLU A 30 12.10 -2.61 -3.50
C GLU A 30 10.68 -2.17 -3.78
N ILE A 31 9.76 -3.12 -3.98
CA ILE A 31 8.33 -2.83 -4.19
C ILE A 31 7.77 -2.05 -3.00
N LEU A 32 8.09 -2.47 -1.78
CA LEU A 32 7.60 -1.80 -0.58
C LEU A 32 8.15 -0.37 -0.45
N ARG A 33 9.44 -0.16 -0.75
CA ARG A 33 10.06 1.17 -0.70
C ARG A 33 9.46 2.11 -1.74
N GLU A 34 9.29 1.65 -2.96
CA GLU A 34 8.63 2.42 -4.02
C GLU A 34 7.19 2.76 -3.64
N LEU A 35 6.45 1.77 -3.10
CA LEU A 35 5.08 1.96 -2.69
C LEU A 35 4.94 3.01 -1.59
N ILE A 36 5.81 2.98 -0.58
CA ILE A 36 5.82 3.97 0.50
C ILE A 36 6.20 5.35 -0.03
N SER A 37 7.14 5.42 -0.98
CA SER A 37 7.54 6.68 -1.60
C SER A 37 6.41 7.30 -2.42
N GLN A 38 5.59 6.49 -3.09
CA GLN A 38 4.47 6.97 -3.91
C GLN A 38 3.18 7.17 -3.12
N ASN A 39 2.99 6.37 -2.08
CA ASN A 39 1.78 6.32 -1.27
C ASN A 39 2.14 6.22 0.22
N PRO A 40 2.56 7.32 0.85
CA PRO A 40 2.93 7.33 2.26
C PRO A 40 1.76 6.94 3.19
N GLU A 41 0.52 6.93 2.70
CA GLU A 41 -0.64 6.52 3.48
C GLU A 41 -0.60 5.05 3.92
N ILE A 42 0.18 4.21 3.25
CA ILE A 42 0.33 2.80 3.65
C ILE A 42 0.99 2.64 5.04
N ILE A 43 1.68 3.66 5.53
CA ILE A 43 2.27 3.70 6.87
C ILE A 43 1.45 4.53 7.86
N TYR A 44 0.23 4.94 7.52
CA TYR A 44 -0.64 5.64 8.45
C TYR A 44 -0.82 4.83 9.73
N SER A 45 -0.71 5.51 10.87
CA SER A 45 -1.09 4.90 12.13
C SER A 45 -2.59 4.61 12.14
N SER A 46 -3.05 3.77 13.07
CA SER A 46 -4.48 3.58 13.27
C SER A 46 -5.18 4.90 13.64
N GLU A 47 -4.49 5.80 14.35
CA GLU A 47 -5.01 7.10 14.75
C GLU A 47 -5.22 8.04 13.56
N ASP A 48 -4.33 7.98 12.55
CA ASP A 48 -4.45 8.75 11.32
C ASP A 48 -5.48 8.14 10.35
N TRP A 49 -5.63 6.82 10.36
CA TRP A 49 -6.50 6.09 9.45
C TRP A 49 -7.97 6.08 9.89
N LEU A 50 -8.24 5.82 11.17
CA LEU A 50 -9.59 5.67 11.71
C LEU A 50 -10.53 6.86 11.40
N PRO A 51 -10.13 8.13 11.60
CA PRO A 51 -11.03 9.27 11.42
C PRO A 51 -11.33 9.61 9.95
N LEU A 52 -10.63 9.01 8.99
CA LEU A 52 -10.90 9.24 7.57
C LEU A 52 -12.29 8.73 7.18
N SER A 53 -12.94 9.46 6.28
CA SER A 53 -14.22 9.01 5.70
C SER A 53 -14.02 7.74 4.88
N GLN A 54 -15.08 6.94 4.73
CA GLN A 54 -15.00 5.72 3.92
C GLN A 54 -14.65 6.03 2.45
N GLU A 55 -15.12 7.16 1.92
CA GLU A 55 -14.77 7.61 0.57
C GLU A 55 -13.27 7.89 0.42
N THR A 56 -12.68 8.60 1.39
CA THR A 56 -11.24 8.87 1.41
C THR A 56 -10.44 7.59 1.53
N LYS A 57 -10.85 6.67 2.43
CA LYS A 57 -10.21 5.34 2.57
C LYS A 57 -10.24 4.58 1.24
N ASN A 58 -11.40 4.51 0.58
CA ASN A 58 -11.55 3.83 -0.70
C ASN A 58 -10.68 4.45 -1.80
N SER A 59 -10.60 5.78 -1.86
CA SER A 59 -9.77 6.51 -2.82
C SER A 59 -8.27 6.21 -2.62
N ILE A 60 -7.80 6.22 -1.36
CA ILE A 60 -6.43 5.84 -1.01
C ILE A 60 -6.13 4.41 -1.44
N ILE A 61 -6.98 3.45 -1.06
CA ILE A 61 -6.79 2.03 -1.43
C ILE A 61 -6.74 1.87 -2.96
N ALA A 62 -7.65 2.51 -3.70
CA ALA A 62 -7.68 2.44 -5.16
C ALA A 62 -6.38 2.98 -5.78
N ARG A 63 -5.86 4.10 -5.27
CA ARG A 63 -4.59 4.67 -5.74
C ARG A 63 -3.42 3.73 -5.47
N ILE A 64 -3.34 3.14 -4.27
CA ILE A 64 -2.27 2.21 -3.91
C ILE A 64 -2.32 0.94 -4.79
N LYS A 65 -3.52 0.40 -5.03
CA LYS A 65 -3.72 -0.75 -5.96
C LYS A 65 -3.21 -0.43 -7.36
N ASN A 66 -3.53 0.76 -7.88
CA ASN A 66 -3.06 1.18 -9.20
C ASN A 66 -1.53 1.29 -9.26
N SER A 67 -0.89 1.83 -8.21
CA SER A 67 0.58 1.87 -8.12
C SER A 67 1.22 0.48 -8.17
N LEU A 68 0.60 -0.53 -7.53
CA LEU A 68 1.11 -1.91 -7.53
C LEU A 68 0.88 -2.66 -8.85
N ASN A 69 -0.18 -2.31 -9.59
CA ASN A 69 -0.53 -2.97 -10.84
C ASN A 69 0.04 -2.29 -12.09
N THR A 70 0.85 -1.23 -11.92
CA THR A 70 1.50 -0.58 -13.06
C THR A 70 2.72 -1.42 -13.47
N PRO A 71 2.79 -1.91 -14.72
CA PRO A 71 3.85 -2.80 -15.19
C PRO A 71 5.24 -2.14 -15.28
#